data_AF-A0A376RE82-F1
#
_entry.id   AF-A0A376RE82-F1
#
_cell.length_a   1.000
_cell.length_b   1.000
_cell.length_c   1.000
_cell.angle_alpha   90.00
_cell.angle_beta   90.00
_cell.angle_gamma   90.00
#
_symmetry.space_group_name_H-M   'P 1'
#
loop_
_entity.id
_entity.type
_entity.pdbx_description
1 polymer ?
#
loop_
_entity_poly.entity_id
_entity_poly.type
_entity_poly.pdbx_seq_one_letter_code
_entity_poly.pdbx_strand_id
1 'polypeptide(L)'
;MGAIPANIHWGAQTLTAGDVLLVSGTLGDHGATILNLREQLGLDGELVSDCAVLTPLIQTLRDIPGVKALRDATRGGVNAVVHEFAAACGCGIELSEAALPVKPAVRGVCELLGLDALNFANEGKLVIAVERNAAEQVLAALHSHPLGKDAALIGEVVERKGVRLAGLYGVKRTLDLPHAEPLPRIC
;
A
#
# COMPACT_ATOMS: atom_id res chain seq x y z
N MET A 1 15.82 2.45 18.13
CA MET A 1 15.26 3.82 18.28
C MET A 1 15.98 4.75 17.31
N GLY A 2 15.32 5.82 16.85
CA GLY A 2 15.90 6.84 15.98
C GLY A 2 15.25 8.19 16.26
N ALA A 3 15.91 9.30 15.93
CA ALA A 3 15.39 10.65 16.11
C ALA A 3 14.71 11.13 14.82
N ILE A 4 13.51 11.70 14.94
CA ILE A 4 12.80 12.31 13.82
C ILE A 4 13.37 13.73 13.61
N PRO A 5 13.85 14.08 12.41
CA PRO A 5 14.29 15.44 12.09
C PRO A 5 13.18 16.46 12.37
N ALA A 6 13.53 17.59 12.97
CA ALA A 6 12.56 18.58 13.45
C ALA A 6 11.66 19.18 12.34
N ASN A 7 12.09 19.13 11.08
CA ASN A 7 11.38 19.66 9.92
C ASN A 7 10.47 18.62 9.23
N ILE A 8 10.42 17.37 9.71
CA ILE A 8 9.58 16.33 9.12
C ILE A 8 8.33 16.15 10.00
N HIS A 9 7.18 16.42 9.40
CA HIS A 9 5.87 16.35 10.04
C HIS A 9 4.92 15.41 9.30
N TRP A 10 5.36 14.19 9.04
CA TRP A 10 4.51 13.18 8.40
C TRP A 10 3.49 12.61 9.38
N GLY A 11 2.20 12.63 9.02
CA GLY A 11 1.12 12.11 9.83
C GLY A 11 -0.22 12.11 9.11
N ALA A 12 -0.96 11.01 9.24
CA ALA A 12 -2.23 10.79 8.54
C ALA A 12 -3.32 11.81 8.92
N GLN A 13 -3.26 12.40 10.12
CA GLN A 13 -4.17 13.47 10.54
C GLN A 13 -4.06 14.77 9.71
N THR A 14 -3.00 14.91 8.91
CA THR A 14 -2.78 16.09 8.05
C THR A 14 -3.44 15.96 6.68
N LEU A 15 -3.97 14.78 6.35
CA LEU A 15 -4.54 14.50 5.04
C LEU A 15 -5.84 15.28 4.82
N THR A 16 -6.06 15.69 3.58
CA THR A 16 -7.20 16.50 3.14
C THR A 16 -7.70 16.01 1.78
N ALA A 17 -8.98 16.27 1.49
CA ALA A 17 -9.55 15.95 0.18
C ALA A 17 -8.70 16.56 -0.96
N GLY A 18 -8.40 15.75 -1.96
CA GLY A 18 -7.52 16.11 -3.07
C GLY A 18 -6.11 15.54 -2.97
N ASP A 19 -5.62 15.14 -1.79
CA ASP A 19 -4.35 14.40 -1.66
C ASP A 19 -4.43 13.07 -2.44
N VAL A 20 -3.29 12.56 -2.87
CA VAL A 20 -3.20 11.30 -3.64
C VAL A 20 -2.42 10.24 -2.88
N LEU A 21 -2.77 8.97 -3.10
CA LEU A 21 -2.15 7.81 -2.48
C LEU A 21 -1.29 7.05 -3.48
N LEU A 22 -0.10 6.68 -3.03
CA LEU A 22 0.86 5.87 -3.74
C LEU A 22 1.23 4.65 -2.90
N VAL A 23 1.69 3.60 -3.57
CA VAL A 23 2.42 2.49 -2.96
C VAL A 23 3.82 2.43 -3.54
N SER A 24 4.79 1.99 -2.74
CA SER A 24 6.18 1.92 -3.19
C SER A 24 6.49 0.73 -4.09
N GLY A 25 5.57 -0.21 -4.30
CA GLY A 25 5.82 -1.39 -5.12
C GLY A 25 4.60 -2.30 -5.20
N THR A 26 4.82 -3.52 -5.71
CA THR A 26 3.78 -4.54 -5.84
C THR A 26 3.16 -4.93 -4.49
N LEU A 27 1.90 -5.39 -4.50
CA LEU A 27 1.17 -5.73 -3.28
C LEU A 27 1.13 -7.25 -3.04
N GLY A 28 1.25 -7.64 -1.78
CA GLY A 28 0.97 -8.98 -1.29
C GLY A 28 2.06 -10.02 -1.51
N ASP A 29 3.26 -9.63 -1.94
CA ASP A 29 4.36 -10.56 -2.22
C ASP A 29 4.70 -11.48 -1.03
N HIS A 30 4.88 -10.90 0.17
CA HIS A 30 5.19 -11.68 1.37
C HIS A 30 4.03 -12.59 1.79
N GLY A 31 2.82 -12.04 1.94
CA GLY A 31 1.64 -12.83 2.29
C GLY A 31 1.38 -13.99 1.33
N ALA A 32 1.46 -13.75 0.02
CA ALA A 32 1.29 -14.78 -1.00
C ALA A 32 2.40 -15.84 -0.94
N THR A 33 3.65 -15.44 -0.69
CA THR A 33 4.76 -16.40 -0.52
C THR A 33 4.51 -17.34 0.66
N ILE A 34 4.09 -16.81 1.81
CA ILE A 34 3.79 -17.62 2.99
C ILE A 34 2.56 -18.50 2.75
N LEU A 35 1.51 -17.98 2.12
CA LEU A 35 0.32 -18.76 1.75
C LEU A 35 0.68 -19.92 0.83
N ASN A 36 1.47 -19.69 -0.23
CA ASN A 36 1.90 -20.75 -1.13
C ASN A 36 2.65 -21.87 -0.37
N LEU A 37 3.60 -21.50 0.48
CA LEU A 37 4.39 -22.47 1.25
C LEU A 37 3.54 -23.27 2.26
N ARG A 38 2.53 -22.62 2.87
CA ARG A 38 1.72 -23.22 3.94
C ARG A 38 0.57 -24.06 3.41
N GLU A 39 -0.08 -23.60 2.36
CA GLU A 39 -1.24 -24.27 1.72
C GLU A 39 -0.80 -25.19 0.56
N GLN A 40 0.50 -25.23 0.23
CA GLN A 40 1.07 -26.06 -0.83
C GLN A 40 0.36 -25.84 -2.18
N LEU A 41 0.21 -24.58 -2.58
CA LEU A 41 -0.55 -24.18 -3.77
C LEU A 41 0.12 -24.57 -5.10
N GLY A 42 1.36 -25.08 -5.06
CA GLY A 42 2.08 -25.54 -6.23
C GLY A 42 2.71 -24.43 -7.08
N LEU A 43 2.90 -23.22 -6.52
CA LEU A 43 3.52 -22.07 -7.18
C LEU A 43 4.98 -21.87 -6.75
N ASP A 44 5.69 -22.97 -6.51
CA ASP A 44 7.06 -22.95 -5.99
C ASP A 44 8.04 -22.36 -7.01
N GLY A 45 8.87 -21.42 -6.55
CA GLY A 45 9.84 -20.70 -7.39
C GLY A 45 9.30 -19.45 -8.08
N GLU A 46 7.98 -19.20 -8.03
CA GLU A 46 7.35 -18.02 -8.64
C GLU A 46 7.14 -16.86 -7.64
N LEU A 47 7.11 -17.18 -6.34
CA LEU A 47 6.84 -16.24 -5.25
C LEU A 47 8.08 -16.05 -4.37
N VAL A 48 8.39 -14.80 -4.08
CA VAL A 48 9.49 -14.39 -3.19
C VAL A 48 8.98 -13.25 -2.31
N SER A 49 9.22 -13.35 -1.00
CA SER A 49 8.90 -12.27 -0.07
C SER A 49 9.67 -10.99 -0.42
N ASP A 50 9.01 -9.85 -0.22
CA ASP A 50 9.55 -8.52 -0.40
C ASP A 50 10.31 -7.97 0.82
N CYS A 51 10.59 -8.79 1.84
CA CYS A 51 11.22 -8.36 3.09
C CYS A 51 12.50 -7.57 2.85
N ALA A 52 12.50 -6.29 3.25
CA ALA A 52 13.61 -5.38 3.03
C ALA A 52 13.63 -4.21 4.03
N VAL A 53 14.83 -3.72 4.37
CA VAL A 53 14.98 -2.47 5.13
C VAL A 53 14.68 -1.28 4.23
N LEU A 54 13.62 -0.54 4.54
CA LEU A 54 13.12 0.56 3.69
C LEU A 54 13.78 1.92 3.94
N THR A 55 14.70 2.02 4.92
CA THR A 55 15.37 3.30 5.23
C THR A 55 15.99 3.98 4.01
N PRO A 56 16.73 3.28 3.11
CA PRO A 56 17.31 3.92 1.93
C PRO A 56 16.26 4.52 0.98
N LEU A 57 15.13 3.83 0.80
CA LEU A 57 14.01 4.31 0.00
C LEU A 57 13.34 5.52 0.66
N ILE A 58 13.09 5.47 1.97
CA ILE A 58 12.47 6.58 2.71
C ILE A 58 13.34 7.84 2.66
N GLN A 59 14.67 7.71 2.63
CA GLN A 59 15.56 8.87 2.52
C GLN A 59 15.38 9.63 1.19
N THR A 60 14.95 8.98 0.10
CA THR A 60 14.71 9.70 -1.17
C THR A 60 13.52 10.65 -1.10
N LEU A 61 12.61 10.41 -0.14
CA LEU A 61 11.40 11.21 0.08
C LEU A 61 11.62 12.39 1.03
N ARG A 62 12.71 12.36 1.80
CA ARG A 62 12.93 13.23 2.95
C ARG A 62 12.90 14.72 2.60
N ASP A 63 13.52 15.07 1.48
CA ASP A 63 13.69 16.46 1.05
C ASP A 63 12.64 16.90 0.02
N ILE A 64 11.64 16.04 -0.26
CA ILE A 64 10.56 16.33 -1.20
C ILE A 64 9.41 17.02 -0.44
N PRO A 65 9.09 18.29 -0.74
CA PRO A 65 7.90 18.92 -0.19
C PRO A 65 6.64 18.20 -0.71
N GLY A 66 5.61 18.13 0.11
CA GLY A 66 4.33 17.53 -0.25
C GLY A 66 4.16 16.06 0.14
N VAL A 67 5.16 15.38 0.71
CA VAL A 67 4.92 14.10 1.41
C VAL A 67 4.23 14.39 2.74
N LYS A 68 3.03 13.85 2.93
CA LYS A 68 2.18 14.16 4.09
C LYS A 68 2.07 13.02 5.10
N ALA A 69 2.01 11.78 4.64
CA ALA A 69 1.97 10.61 5.52
C ALA A 69 2.66 9.41 4.88
N LEU A 70 3.25 8.56 5.73
CA LEU A 70 3.94 7.34 5.35
C LEU A 70 3.60 6.24 6.36
N ARG A 71 3.29 5.04 5.89
CA ARG A 71 3.21 3.83 6.72
C ARG A 71 3.69 2.60 5.96
N ASP A 72 4.25 1.64 6.67
CA ASP A 72 4.44 0.29 6.16
C ASP A 72 3.10 -0.47 6.12
N ALA A 73 3.00 -1.45 5.21
CA ALA A 73 1.78 -2.23 4.95
C ALA A 73 1.92 -3.69 5.37
N THR A 74 2.33 -3.93 6.63
CA THR A 74 2.51 -5.27 7.22
C THR A 74 1.15 -5.93 7.50
N ARG A 75 0.75 -6.10 8.77
CA ARG A 75 -0.51 -6.77 9.14
C ARG A 75 -1.72 -6.00 8.61
N GLY A 76 -2.64 -6.71 7.95
CA GLY A 76 -3.83 -6.17 7.30
C GLY A 76 -3.56 -5.49 5.95
N GLY A 77 -2.30 -5.48 5.50
CA GLY A 77 -1.89 -4.97 4.21
C GLY A 77 -2.21 -3.49 3.98
N VAL A 78 -2.35 -3.13 2.70
CA VAL A 78 -2.71 -1.76 2.29
C VAL A 78 -4.13 -1.40 2.77
N ASN A 79 -5.04 -2.38 2.82
CA ASN A 79 -6.42 -2.15 3.25
C ASN A 79 -6.50 -1.58 4.67
N ALA A 80 -5.73 -2.14 5.61
CA ALA A 80 -5.65 -1.63 6.97
C ALA A 80 -5.10 -0.20 7.01
N VAL A 81 -4.01 0.08 6.28
CA VAL A 81 -3.39 1.41 6.27
C VAL A 81 -4.33 2.48 5.74
N VAL A 82 -5.07 2.23 4.67
CA VAL A 82 -6.02 3.22 4.14
C VAL A 82 -7.22 3.43 5.06
N HIS A 83 -7.65 2.41 5.79
CA HIS A 83 -8.68 2.57 6.83
C HIS A 83 -8.19 3.42 8.00
N GLU A 84 -6.96 3.21 8.44
CA GLU A 84 -6.32 4.04 9.48
C GLU A 84 -6.15 5.48 9.00
N PHE A 85 -5.75 5.70 7.74
CA PHE A 85 -5.62 7.03 7.16
C PHE A 85 -6.97 7.76 7.14
N ALA A 86 -8.01 7.11 6.61
CA ALA A 86 -9.35 7.67 6.55
C ALA A 86 -9.89 7.99 7.97
N ALA A 87 -9.64 7.12 8.95
CA ALA A 87 -10.04 7.36 10.33
C ALA A 87 -9.28 8.54 10.96
N ALA A 88 -7.98 8.68 10.71
CA ALA A 88 -7.14 9.72 11.29
C ALA A 88 -7.44 11.13 10.77
N CYS A 89 -7.71 11.29 9.47
CA CYS A 89 -8.04 12.60 8.89
C CYS A 89 -9.54 12.93 8.88
N GLY A 90 -10.40 11.92 9.03
CA GLY A 90 -11.85 12.09 8.95
C GLY A 90 -12.37 12.32 7.52
N CYS A 91 -11.54 12.11 6.49
CA CYS A 91 -11.93 12.08 5.07
C CYS A 91 -12.22 10.65 4.60
N GLY A 92 -12.64 10.50 3.35
CA GLY A 92 -12.69 9.20 2.68
C GLY A 92 -11.45 8.94 1.83
N ILE A 93 -11.28 7.69 1.42
CA ILE A 93 -10.24 7.26 0.49
C ILE A 93 -10.87 6.42 -0.61
N GLU A 94 -10.51 6.71 -1.85
CA GLU A 94 -10.95 5.96 -3.02
C GLU A 94 -9.74 5.40 -3.75
N LEU A 95 -9.71 4.07 -3.88
CA LEU A 95 -8.68 3.34 -4.59
C LEU A 95 -9.18 2.93 -5.99
N SER A 96 -8.25 2.81 -6.94
CA SER A 96 -8.52 2.25 -8.27
C SER A 96 -8.00 0.82 -8.34
N GLU A 97 -8.89 -0.15 -8.52
CA GLU A 97 -8.55 -1.58 -8.60
C GLU A 97 -7.58 -1.86 -9.76
N ALA A 98 -7.81 -1.22 -10.90
CA ALA A 98 -6.96 -1.34 -12.09
C ALA A 98 -5.56 -0.74 -11.91
N ALA A 99 -5.37 0.17 -10.94
CA ALA A 99 -4.09 0.82 -10.67
C ALA A 99 -3.21 0.04 -9.68
N LEU A 100 -3.74 -1.00 -9.03
CA LEU A 100 -3.00 -1.76 -8.02
C LEU A 100 -1.88 -2.59 -8.68
N PRO A 101 -0.60 -2.34 -8.33
CA PRO A 101 0.50 -3.14 -8.85
C PRO A 101 0.50 -4.51 -8.15
N VAL A 102 0.15 -5.57 -8.87
CA VAL A 102 0.13 -6.95 -8.33
C VAL A 102 0.82 -7.87 -9.31
N LYS A 103 1.81 -8.64 -8.86
CA LYS A 103 2.54 -9.59 -9.72
C LYS A 103 1.63 -10.71 -10.20
N PRO A 104 1.88 -11.29 -11.39
CA PRO A 104 1.09 -12.40 -11.91
C PRO A 104 0.94 -13.59 -10.93
N ALA A 105 2.02 -14.03 -10.28
CA ALA A 105 1.97 -15.13 -9.32
C ALA A 105 1.10 -14.80 -8.09
N VAL A 106 1.15 -13.57 -7.60
CA VAL A 106 0.28 -13.11 -6.49
C VAL A 106 -1.19 -13.07 -6.93
N ARG A 107 -1.47 -12.63 -8.17
CA ARG A 107 -2.83 -12.71 -8.74
C ARG A 107 -3.31 -14.15 -8.81
N GLY A 108 -2.45 -15.10 -9.19
CA GLY A 108 -2.76 -16.53 -9.17
C GLY A 108 -3.18 -17.02 -7.77
N VAL A 109 -2.49 -16.60 -6.72
CA VAL A 109 -2.89 -16.90 -5.33
C VAL A 109 -4.26 -16.29 -5.00
N CYS A 110 -4.50 -15.04 -5.39
CA CYS A 110 -5.80 -14.39 -5.19
C CYS A 110 -6.93 -15.15 -5.89
N GLU A 111 -6.71 -15.61 -7.12
CA GLU A 111 -7.70 -16.39 -7.89
C GLU A 111 -7.98 -17.76 -7.27
N LEU A 112 -6.93 -18.46 -6.82
CA LEU A 112 -7.08 -19.78 -6.20
C LEU A 112 -7.85 -19.74 -4.87
N LEU A 113 -7.64 -18.68 -4.08
CA LEU A 113 -8.16 -18.60 -2.71
C LEU A 113 -9.37 -17.67 -2.56
N GLY A 114 -9.71 -16.89 -3.60
CA GLY A 114 -10.75 -15.85 -3.52
C GLY A 114 -10.40 -14.73 -2.52
N LEU A 115 -9.11 -14.45 -2.36
CA LEU A 115 -8.59 -13.44 -1.43
C LEU A 115 -8.13 -12.18 -2.18
N ASP A 116 -8.00 -11.08 -1.45
CA ASP A 116 -7.58 -9.79 -1.99
C ASP A 116 -6.13 -9.46 -1.60
N ALA A 117 -5.31 -9.09 -2.59
CA ALA A 117 -3.92 -8.67 -2.38
C ALA A 117 -3.81 -7.43 -1.47
N LEU A 118 -4.86 -6.59 -1.41
CA LEU A 118 -4.92 -5.45 -0.49
C LEU A 118 -4.85 -5.88 0.99
N ASN A 119 -5.28 -7.10 1.30
CA ASN A 119 -5.27 -7.66 2.66
C ASN A 119 -4.00 -8.47 2.96
N PHE A 120 -3.16 -8.75 1.95
CA PHE A 120 -1.94 -9.51 2.15
C PHE A 120 -0.86 -8.64 2.80
N ALA A 121 -0.14 -9.24 3.75
CA ALA A 121 0.98 -8.59 4.40
C ALA A 121 2.14 -8.33 3.43
N ASN A 122 2.82 -7.21 3.65
CA ASN A 122 4.02 -6.78 2.92
C ASN A 122 5.14 -6.49 3.94
N GLU A 123 6.35 -6.94 3.67
CA GLU A 123 7.52 -6.72 4.55
C GLU A 123 8.56 -5.77 3.92
N GLY A 124 8.20 -5.10 2.82
CA GLY A 124 9.06 -4.15 2.12
C GLY A 124 8.29 -3.13 1.28
N LYS A 125 7.11 -2.69 1.75
CA LYS A 125 6.28 -1.72 1.03
C LYS A 125 5.79 -0.60 1.92
N LEU A 126 5.66 0.57 1.31
CA LEU A 126 5.09 1.78 1.90
C LEU A 126 3.75 2.11 1.23
N VAL A 127 2.82 2.63 2.02
CA VAL A 127 1.69 3.45 1.55
C VAL A 127 2.02 4.89 1.88
N ILE A 128 1.87 5.76 0.89
CA ILE A 128 2.38 7.13 0.92
C ILE A 128 1.24 8.04 0.48
N ALA A 129 0.91 9.03 1.29
CA ALA A 129 -0.04 10.07 0.92
C ALA A 129 0.69 11.39 0.72
N VAL A 130 0.39 12.05 -0.40
CA VAL A 130 1.11 13.23 -0.87
C VAL A 130 0.14 14.30 -1.36
N GLU A 131 0.58 15.56 -1.35
CA GLU A 131 -0.09 16.63 -2.07
C GLU A 131 -0.19 16.29 -3.57
N ARG A 132 -1.33 16.60 -4.19
CA ARG A 132 -1.60 16.25 -5.60
C ARG A 132 -0.51 16.72 -6.56
N ASN A 133 0.03 17.92 -6.35
CA ASN A 133 1.04 18.50 -7.23
C ASN A 133 2.43 17.88 -7.04
N ALA A 134 2.67 17.17 -5.93
CA ALA A 134 3.92 16.49 -5.64
C ALA A 134 3.94 15.02 -6.13
N ALA A 135 2.81 14.50 -6.62
CA ALA A 135 2.62 13.10 -6.96
C ALA A 135 3.70 12.56 -7.93
N GLU A 136 3.90 13.25 -9.05
CA GLU A 136 4.86 12.85 -10.08
C GLU A 136 6.31 12.93 -9.58
N GLN A 137 6.64 13.95 -8.78
CA GLN A 137 7.97 14.10 -8.19
C GLN A 137 8.26 12.96 -7.21
N VAL A 138 7.30 12.63 -6.35
CA VAL A 138 7.44 11.52 -5.39
C VAL A 138 7.53 10.19 -6.12
N LEU A 139 6.71 9.97 -7.15
CA LEU A 139 6.74 8.74 -7.94
C LEU A 139 8.10 8.56 -8.63
N ALA A 140 8.64 9.62 -9.25
CA ALA A 140 9.97 9.61 -9.84
C ALA A 140 11.08 9.31 -8.81
N ALA A 141 10.99 9.88 -7.62
CA ALA A 141 11.94 9.60 -6.53
C ALA A 141 11.87 8.14 -6.05
N LEU A 142 10.68 7.54 -5.99
CA LEU A 142 10.54 6.11 -5.71
C LEU A 142 11.16 5.26 -6.83
N HIS A 143 10.84 5.56 -8.09
CA HIS A 143 11.37 4.83 -9.26
C HIS A 143 12.90 4.93 -9.40
N SER A 144 13.51 6.00 -8.88
CA SER A 144 14.97 6.16 -8.86
C SER A 144 15.71 5.14 -7.97
N HIS A 145 14.99 4.45 -7.08
CA HIS A 145 15.56 3.52 -6.12
C HIS A 145 15.09 2.08 -6.39
N PRO A 146 15.96 1.04 -6.29
CA PRO A 146 15.58 -0.34 -6.61
C PRO A 146 14.36 -0.88 -5.84
N LEU A 147 14.20 -0.49 -4.57
CA LEU A 147 13.05 -0.86 -3.72
C LEU A 147 11.74 -0.16 -4.10
N GLY A 148 11.79 0.88 -4.95
CA GLY A 148 10.65 1.68 -5.36
C GLY A 148 10.28 1.56 -6.84
N LYS A 149 10.97 0.69 -7.60
CA LYS A 149 10.84 0.60 -9.07
C LYS A 149 9.43 0.31 -9.59
N ASP A 150 8.62 -0.38 -8.78
CA ASP A 150 7.26 -0.78 -9.11
C ASP A 150 6.21 0.13 -8.44
N ALA A 151 6.64 1.31 -7.95
CA ALA A 151 5.74 2.25 -7.30
C ALA A 151 4.63 2.73 -8.24
N ALA A 152 3.45 2.99 -7.69
CA ALA A 152 2.27 3.39 -8.45
C ALA A 152 1.36 4.31 -7.64
N LEU A 153 0.69 5.23 -8.32
CA LEU A 153 -0.45 5.95 -7.78
C LEU A 153 -1.67 5.03 -7.80
N ILE A 154 -2.32 4.86 -6.64
CA ILE A 154 -3.41 3.89 -6.47
C ILE A 154 -4.74 4.51 -6.06
N GLY A 155 -4.77 5.79 -5.69
CA GLY A 155 -6.02 6.41 -5.25
C GLY A 155 -5.88 7.86 -4.79
N GLU A 156 -6.95 8.35 -4.18
CA GLU A 156 -7.05 9.71 -3.68
C GLU A 156 -7.87 9.83 -2.39
N VAL A 157 -7.58 10.87 -1.62
CA VAL A 157 -8.37 11.30 -0.47
C VAL A 157 -9.53 12.16 -0.97
N VAL A 158 -10.74 11.89 -0.49
CA VAL A 158 -11.96 12.59 -0.92
C VAL A 158 -12.78 13.05 0.28
N GLU A 159 -13.66 14.03 0.09
CA GLU A 159 -14.50 14.56 1.18
C GLU A 159 -15.47 13.51 1.75
N ARG A 160 -16.09 12.71 0.88
CA ARG A 160 -17.05 11.66 1.28
C ARG A 160 -16.35 10.57 2.09
N LYS A 161 -16.63 10.52 3.39
CA LYS A 161 -16.08 9.53 4.34
C LYS A 161 -16.23 8.08 3.91
N GLY A 162 -15.36 7.23 4.45
CA GLY A 162 -15.29 5.79 4.19
C GLY A 162 -14.28 5.42 3.09
N VAL A 163 -13.89 4.15 3.06
CA VAL A 163 -12.95 3.61 2.08
C VAL A 163 -13.71 2.90 0.97
N ARG A 164 -13.35 3.18 -0.29
CA ARG A 164 -13.99 2.58 -1.46
C ARG A 164 -12.97 2.09 -2.47
N LEU A 165 -13.34 1.04 -3.19
CA LEU A 165 -12.58 0.50 -4.32
C LEU A 165 -13.39 0.72 -5.61
N ALA A 166 -12.79 1.39 -6.58
CA ALA A 166 -13.33 1.60 -7.92
C ALA A 166 -12.93 0.43 -8.83
N GLY A 167 -13.92 -0.35 -9.23
CA GLY A 167 -13.73 -1.48 -10.16
C GLY A 167 -14.09 -1.10 -11.60
N LEU A 168 -14.58 -2.09 -12.36
CA LEU A 168 -15.02 -1.90 -13.74
C LEU A 168 -16.05 -0.77 -13.88
N TYR A 169 -15.94 -0.01 -14.97
CA TYR A 169 -16.79 1.13 -15.29
C TYR A 169 -16.78 2.26 -14.22
N GLY A 170 -15.78 2.28 -13.33
CA GLY A 170 -15.67 3.28 -12.27
C GLY A 170 -16.68 3.08 -11.13
N VAL A 171 -17.31 1.91 -11.02
CA VAL A 171 -18.24 1.60 -9.94
C VAL A 171 -17.47 1.53 -8.62
N LYS A 172 -17.85 2.39 -7.66
CA LYS A 172 -17.21 2.51 -6.35
C LYS A 172 -18.01 1.68 -5.33
N ARG A 173 -17.40 0.62 -4.80
CA ARG A 173 -17.96 -0.19 -3.71
C ARG A 173 -17.23 0.11 -2.41
N THR A 174 -17.93 0.00 -1.27
CA THR A 174 -17.26 0.03 0.04
C THR A 174 -16.23 -1.09 0.09
N LEU A 175 -15.02 -0.78 0.55
CA LEU A 175 -13.98 -1.76 0.82
C LEU A 175 -14.00 -2.06 2.31
N ASP A 176 -14.42 -3.26 2.69
CA ASP A 176 -14.49 -3.66 4.10
C ASP A 176 -13.15 -4.24 4.58
N LEU A 177 -12.88 -4.10 5.88
CA LEU A 177 -11.79 -4.83 6.52
C LEU A 177 -12.18 -6.30 6.74
N PRO A 178 -11.26 -7.25 6.50
CA PRO A 178 -11.53 -8.65 6.80
C PRO A 178 -11.66 -8.86 8.31
N HIS A 179 -12.48 -9.83 8.72
CA HIS A 179 -12.64 -10.19 10.14
C HIS A 179 -11.39 -10.83 10.75
N ALA A 180 -10.55 -11.47 9.93
CA ALA A 180 -9.31 -12.12 10.34
C ALA A 180 -8.29 -12.08 9.20
N GLU A 181 -7.01 -12.21 9.55
CA GLU A 181 -5.93 -12.44 8.59
C GLU A 181 -6.14 -13.73 7.79
N PRO A 182 -5.67 -13.83 6.53
CA PRO A 182 -5.76 -15.05 5.72
C PRO A 182 -5.18 -16.29 6.41
N LEU A 183 -4.10 -16.11 7.18
CA LEU A 183 -3.49 -17.16 8.01
C LEU A 183 -2.93 -16.58 9.31
N PRO A 184 -2.95 -17.34 10.41
CA PRO A 184 -2.21 -16.99 11.60
C PRO A 184 -0.69 -17.14 11.35
N ARG A 185 0.10 -16.23 11.94
CA ARG A 185 1.58 -16.22 11.92
C ARG A 185 2.17 -16.06 10.51
N ILE A 186 1.66 -15.07 9.76
CA ILE A 186 2.26 -14.65 8.48
C ILE A 186 3.55 -13.86 8.74
N CYS A 187 3.52 -12.92 9.69
CA CYS A 187 4.66 -12.16 10.21
C CYS A 187 5.19 -12.77 11.52
#